data_AF-A0A4Q3WA80-F1
#
_entry.id   AF-A0A4Q3WA80-F1
#
_cell.length_a   1.000
_cell.length_b   1.000
_cell.length_c   1.000
_cell.angle_alpha   90.00
_cell.angle_beta   90.00
_cell.angle_gamma   90.00
#
_symmetry.space_group_name_H-M   'P 1'
#
loop_
_entity.id
_entity.type
_entity.pdbx_description
1 polymer ?
#
loop_
_entity_poly.entity_id
_entity_poly.type
_entity_poly.pdbx_seq_one_letter_code
_entity_poly.pdbx_strand_id
1 'polypeptide(L)'
;MIIQGLETIYDNWMLQLDAIGEPYYLKIWLYEPRLSKSQVVCAIGDKITYYDNMFDDIGFVVRASDFTNKASRQLRWKCSVDYQVHSQEDLLEPAGSYASIDDYIHTQRLLRKLRKGDFRVKQIKTDGDLDTLYLVPQGVVWLGEKTRRL
;
A
#
# COMPACT_ATOMS: atom_id res chain seq x y z
N MET A 1 -17.55 1.75 -12.11
CA MET A 1 -17.82 0.45 -11.47
C MET A 1 -16.98 0.22 -10.21
N ILE A 2 -15.65 0.05 -10.25
CA ILE A 2 -14.87 -0.19 -9.01
C ILE A 2 -14.66 1.09 -8.19
N ILE A 3 -14.16 2.17 -8.81
CA ILE A 3 -13.84 3.43 -8.11
C ILE A 3 -15.09 4.00 -7.42
N GLN A 4 -16.22 4.07 -8.12
CA GLN A 4 -17.50 4.48 -7.54
C GLN A 4 -17.94 3.60 -6.36
N GLY A 5 -17.67 2.29 -6.40
CA GLY A 5 -17.97 1.38 -5.29
C GLY A 5 -17.13 1.70 -4.05
N LEU A 6 -15.83 1.99 -4.23
CA LEU A 6 -14.94 2.45 -3.16
C LEU A 6 -15.44 3.78 -2.57
N GLU A 7 -15.90 4.70 -3.41
CA GLU A 7 -16.47 5.98 -2.97
C GLU A 7 -17.75 5.79 -2.14
N THR A 8 -18.64 4.89 -2.56
CA THR A 8 -19.85 4.56 -1.79
C THR A 8 -19.51 3.98 -0.42
N ILE A 9 -18.52 3.09 -0.33
CA ILE A 9 -18.05 2.54 0.95
C ILE A 9 -17.46 3.65 1.82
N TYR A 10 -16.60 4.48 1.24
CA TYR A 10 -16.00 5.64 1.90
C TYR A 10 -17.08 6.55 2.49
N ASP A 11 -18.07 6.94 1.70
CA ASP A 11 -19.11 7.88 2.13
C ASP A 11 -19.98 7.31 3.26
N ASN A 12 -20.34 6.03 3.17
CA ASN A 12 -21.09 5.35 4.23
C ASN A 12 -20.29 5.23 5.53
N TRP A 13 -18.97 4.98 5.44
CA TRP A 13 -18.11 4.89 6.61
C TRP A 13 -17.84 6.26 7.22
N MET A 14 -17.67 7.30 6.40
CA MET A 14 -17.50 8.67 6.85
C MET A 14 -18.69 9.12 7.70
N LEU A 15 -19.93 8.87 7.26
CA LEU A 15 -21.14 9.20 8.03
C LEU A 15 -21.18 8.50 9.40
N GLN A 16 -20.78 7.22 9.46
CA GLN A 16 -20.74 6.46 10.70
C GLN A 16 -19.65 6.96 11.65
N LEU A 17 -18.46 7.25 11.11
CA LEU A 17 -17.32 7.76 11.88
C LEU A 17 -17.56 9.18 12.39
N ASP A 18 -18.20 10.04 11.60
CA ASP A 18 -18.62 11.38 12.02
C ASP A 18 -19.64 11.30 13.18
N ALA A 19 -20.54 10.32 13.18
CA ALA A 19 -21.51 10.11 14.24
C ALA A 19 -20.88 9.62 15.56
N ILE A 20 -19.72 8.96 15.51
CA ILE A 20 -18.96 8.57 16.71
C ILE A 20 -18.35 9.80 17.40
N GLY A 21 -18.00 10.84 16.63
CA GLY A 21 -17.45 12.09 17.17
C GLY A 21 -15.99 11.99 17.64
N GLU A 22 -15.28 10.91 17.29
CA GLU A 22 -13.87 10.71 17.59
C GLU A 22 -12.98 10.97 16.37
N PRO A 23 -11.68 11.31 16.56
CA PRO A 23 -10.72 11.36 15.48
C PRO A 23 -10.59 9.99 14.79
N TYR A 24 -10.58 10.00 13.46
CA TYR A 24 -10.36 8.82 12.65
C TYR A 24 -9.46 9.10 11.44
N TYR A 25 -8.77 8.06 10.99
CA TYR A 25 -8.21 7.97 9.65
C TYR A 25 -9.26 7.35 8.73
N LEU A 26 -9.52 7.94 7.56
CA LEU A 26 -10.34 7.34 6.51
C LEU A 26 -9.81 7.81 5.16
N LYS A 27 -9.26 6.88 4.36
CA LYS A 27 -8.78 7.17 3.01
C LYS A 27 -9.12 6.04 2.05
N ILE A 28 -9.29 6.38 0.78
CA ILE A 28 -9.27 5.42 -0.32
C ILE A 28 -7.81 5.22 -0.73
N TRP A 29 -7.34 3.98 -0.74
CA TRP A 29 -6.07 3.59 -1.36
C TRP A 29 -6.36 3.06 -2.75
N LEU A 30 -6.03 3.85 -3.77
CA LEU A 30 -6.27 3.51 -5.17
C LEU A 30 -4.95 3.18 -5.85
N TYR A 31 -4.71 1.89 -6.08
CA TYR A 31 -3.46 1.37 -6.63
C TYR A 31 -3.50 1.36 -8.17
N GLU A 32 -2.47 1.92 -8.79
CA GLU A 32 -2.35 2.01 -10.25
C GLU A 32 -0.99 1.45 -10.69
N PRO A 33 -0.96 0.45 -11.60
CA PRO A 33 -2.08 -0.12 -12.34
C PRO A 33 -2.85 -1.22 -11.57
N ARG A 34 -2.46 -1.54 -10.34
CA ARG A 34 -2.94 -2.72 -9.59
C ARG A 34 -4.30 -2.50 -8.91
N LEU A 35 -5.32 -2.16 -9.69
CA LEU A 35 -6.65 -1.75 -9.20
C LEU A 35 -7.26 -2.76 -8.21
N SER A 36 -7.00 -4.07 -8.38
CA SER A 36 -7.48 -5.13 -7.49
C SER A 36 -6.95 -5.04 -6.05
N LYS A 37 -5.87 -4.29 -5.79
CA LYS A 37 -5.36 -4.01 -4.45
C LYS A 37 -6.02 -2.78 -3.79
N SER A 38 -6.89 -2.09 -4.52
CA SER A 38 -7.52 -0.86 -4.03
C SER A 38 -8.55 -1.14 -2.96
N GLN A 39 -8.62 -0.27 -1.97
CA GLN A 39 -9.38 -0.49 -0.75
C GLN A 39 -9.75 0.82 -0.07
N VAL A 40 -10.81 0.79 0.74
CA VAL A 40 -11.11 1.85 1.70
C VAL A 40 -10.52 1.41 3.04
N VAL A 41 -9.73 2.28 3.67
CA VAL A 41 -9.08 1.99 4.94
C VAL A 41 -9.51 3.01 5.97
N CYS A 42 -9.98 2.52 7.12
CA CYS A 42 -10.27 3.35 8.27
C CYS A 42 -9.50 2.88 9.51
N ALA A 43 -9.24 3.82 10.42
CA ALA A 43 -8.70 3.51 11.73
C ALA A 43 -9.15 4.55 12.76
N ILE A 44 -9.27 4.12 14.01
CA ILE A 44 -9.57 4.94 15.18
C ILE A 44 -8.50 4.70 16.25
N GLY A 45 -8.37 5.64 17.19
CA GLY A 45 -7.39 5.55 18.29
C GLY A 45 -5.94 5.43 17.81
N ASP A 46 -5.16 4.57 18.48
CA ASP A 46 -3.70 4.49 18.29
C ASP A 46 -3.26 4.03 16.88
N LYS A 47 -4.17 3.41 16.12
CA LYS A 47 -3.88 2.96 14.75
C LYS A 47 -3.87 4.09 13.73
N ILE A 48 -4.40 5.27 14.06
CA ILE A 48 -4.37 6.44 13.17
C ILE A 48 -2.94 6.78 12.77
N THR A 49 -2.05 6.95 13.77
CA THR A 49 -0.64 7.28 13.56
C THR A 49 0.09 6.23 12.73
N TYR A 50 -0.27 4.95 12.88
CA TYR A 50 0.31 3.88 12.08
C TYR A 50 0.00 4.06 10.58
N TYR A 51 -1.27 4.31 10.23
CA TYR A 51 -1.67 4.45 8.84
C TYR A 51 -1.23 5.77 8.20
N ASP A 52 -1.18 6.87 8.95
CA ASP A 52 -0.66 8.13 8.42
C ASP A 52 0.82 8.07 8.03
N ASN A 53 1.60 7.19 8.69
CA ASN A 53 3.02 7.00 8.41
C ASN A 53 3.32 5.78 7.52
N MET A 54 2.29 5.09 7.02
CA MET A 54 2.47 3.85 6.25
C MET A 54 3.08 4.09 4.87
N PHE A 55 2.80 5.23 4.24
CA PHE A 55 3.26 5.55 2.90
C PHE A 55 4.32 6.64 2.94
N ASP A 56 5.41 6.43 2.20
CA ASP A 56 6.45 7.45 2.06
C ASP A 56 5.90 8.65 1.25
N ASP A 57 6.25 9.87 1.67
CA ASP A 57 5.94 11.05 0.87
C ASP A 57 6.86 11.09 -0.35
N ILE A 58 6.28 10.99 -1.54
CA ILE A 58 7.03 11.29 -2.76
C ILE A 58 6.97 12.80 -2.94
N GLY A 59 8.06 13.49 -2.59
CA GLY A 59 8.17 14.96 -2.60
C GLY A 59 8.04 15.64 -3.98
N PHE A 60 7.37 15.01 -4.93
CA PHE A 60 7.03 15.56 -6.24
C PHE A 60 5.55 15.37 -6.54
N VAL A 61 4.96 16.36 -7.20
CA VAL A 61 3.55 16.32 -7.60
C VAL A 61 3.39 15.40 -8.81
N VAL A 62 2.72 14.27 -8.63
CA VAL A 62 2.29 13.42 -9.75
C VAL A 62 1.03 14.03 -10.35
N ARG A 63 1.00 14.22 -11.68
CA ARG A 63 -0.20 14.68 -12.38
C ARG A 63 -1.33 13.68 -12.19
N ALA A 64 -2.56 14.18 -12.04
CA ALA A 64 -3.75 13.34 -11.95
C ALA A 64 -3.78 12.30 -13.09
N SER A 65 -4.08 11.06 -12.74
CA SER A 65 -4.23 9.95 -13.69
C SER A 65 -5.68 9.73 -14.07
N ASP A 66 -5.91 8.90 -15.10
CA ASP A 66 -7.25 8.44 -15.49
C ASP A 66 -8.02 7.79 -14.33
N PHE A 67 -7.32 7.26 -13.33
CA PHE A 67 -7.94 6.67 -12.14
C PHE A 67 -8.49 7.77 -11.24
N THR A 68 -7.67 8.75 -10.89
CA THR A 68 -8.11 9.89 -10.05
C THR A 68 -9.15 10.78 -10.75
N ASN A 69 -9.09 10.90 -12.09
CA ASN A 69 -10.05 11.69 -12.88
C ASN A 69 -11.46 11.06 -12.94
N LYS A 70 -11.58 9.75 -12.71
CA LYS A 70 -12.86 9.04 -12.66
C LYS A 70 -13.54 9.13 -11.30
N ALA A 71 -12.82 9.57 -10.26
CA ALA A 71 -13.35 9.70 -8.93
C ALA A 71 -14.04 11.06 -8.70
N SER A 72 -14.82 11.18 -7.63
CA SER A 72 -15.42 12.46 -7.25
C SER A 72 -14.36 13.55 -7.04
N ARG A 73 -14.68 14.76 -7.51
CA ARG A 73 -13.87 15.98 -7.28
C ARG A 73 -13.77 16.40 -5.82
N GLN A 74 -14.57 15.81 -4.94
CA GLN A 74 -14.49 16.03 -3.49
C GLN A 74 -13.27 15.35 -2.86
N LEU A 75 -12.69 14.35 -3.51
CA LEU A 75 -11.50 13.65 -3.03
C LEU A 75 -10.25 14.46 -3.36
N ARG A 76 -9.46 14.71 -2.32
CA ARG A 76 -8.10 15.25 -2.43
C ARG A 76 -7.13 14.08 -2.41
N TRP A 77 -6.27 14.03 -3.42
CA TRP A 77 -5.34 12.92 -3.61
C TRP A 77 -3.93 13.31 -3.19
N LYS A 78 -3.31 12.48 -2.35
CA LYS A 78 -1.86 12.40 -2.17
C LYS A 78 -1.34 11.18 -2.94
N CYS A 79 -0.13 11.26 -3.47
CA CYS A 79 0.49 10.14 -4.18
C CYS A 79 1.64 9.55 -3.35
N SER A 80 1.88 8.26 -3.51
CA SER A 80 3.04 7.53 -2.96
C SER A 80 3.45 6.42 -3.93
N VAL A 81 4.66 5.89 -3.77
CA VAL A 81 5.09 4.68 -4.49
C VAL A 81 4.34 3.47 -3.94
N ASP A 82 3.84 2.64 -4.85
CA ASP A 82 3.34 1.32 -4.52
C ASP A 82 4.49 0.31 -4.54
N TYR A 83 4.99 -0.07 -3.37
CA TYR A 83 6.04 -1.07 -3.24
C TYR A 83 5.47 -2.48 -3.04
N GLN A 84 6.03 -3.44 -3.76
CA GLN A 84 5.99 -4.84 -3.34
C GLN A 84 7.23 -5.13 -2.51
N VAL A 85 6.96 -5.59 -1.29
CA VAL A 85 8.00 -5.93 -0.32
C VAL A 85 8.33 -7.42 -0.45
N HIS A 86 9.61 -7.73 -0.49
CA HIS A 86 10.12 -9.09 -0.40
C HIS A 86 11.09 -9.19 0.77
N SER A 87 10.81 -10.09 1.72
CA SER A 87 11.76 -10.48 2.76
C SER A 87 12.88 -11.33 2.14
N GLN A 88 14.11 -11.12 2.58
CA GLN A 88 15.21 -11.97 2.14
C GLN A 88 15.13 -13.34 2.81
N GLU A 89 14.76 -13.37 4.09
CA GLU A 89 14.54 -14.58 4.86
C GLU A 89 13.54 -15.51 4.16
N ASP A 90 12.35 -15.00 3.81
CA ASP A 90 11.32 -15.78 3.09
C ASP A 90 11.83 -16.36 1.75
N LEU A 91 12.72 -15.64 1.07
CA LEU A 91 13.27 -16.05 -0.23
C LEU A 91 14.46 -17.02 -0.09
N LEU A 92 14.99 -17.20 1.12
CA LEU A 92 16.10 -18.11 1.43
C LEU A 92 15.62 -19.45 2.02
N GLU A 93 14.31 -19.63 2.17
CA GLU A 93 13.70 -20.90 2.57
C GLU A 93 14.26 -22.09 1.75
N PRO A 94 14.52 -23.24 2.38
CA PRO A 94 15.04 -24.42 1.70
C PRO A 94 14.02 -25.01 0.73
N ALA A 95 14.50 -25.76 -0.26
CA ALA A 95 13.64 -26.36 -1.30
C ALA A 95 12.49 -27.24 -0.73
N GLY A 96 12.69 -27.86 0.45
CA GLY A 96 11.67 -28.66 1.12
C GLY A 96 10.47 -27.87 1.66
N SER A 97 10.59 -26.54 1.79
CA SER A 97 9.50 -25.65 2.22
C SER A 97 8.53 -25.31 1.10
N TYR A 98 8.83 -25.67 -0.16
CA TYR A 98 8.04 -25.31 -1.33
C TYR A 98 7.13 -26.46 -1.79
N ALA A 99 5.97 -26.12 -2.36
CA ALA A 99 5.06 -27.09 -2.95
C ALA A 99 5.66 -27.79 -4.19
N SER A 100 6.57 -27.11 -4.90
CA SER A 100 7.25 -27.65 -6.07
C SER A 100 8.69 -27.14 -6.22
N ILE A 101 9.50 -27.90 -6.96
CA ILE A 101 10.87 -27.51 -7.32
C ILE A 101 10.86 -26.25 -8.22
N ASP A 102 9.84 -26.10 -9.07
CA ASP A 102 9.72 -24.94 -9.96
C ASP A 102 9.49 -23.65 -9.17
N ASP A 103 8.68 -23.68 -8.11
CA ASP A 103 8.45 -22.53 -7.21
C ASP A 103 9.74 -22.13 -6.49
N TYR A 104 10.52 -23.12 -6.03
CA TYR A 104 11.83 -22.89 -5.43
C TYR A 104 12.79 -22.23 -6.44
N ILE A 105 12.90 -22.79 -7.66
CA ILE A 105 13.76 -22.22 -8.71
C ILE A 105 13.34 -20.80 -9.07
N HIS A 106 12.03 -20.54 -9.18
CA HIS A 106 11.50 -19.19 -9.43
C HIS A 106 11.93 -18.21 -8.34
N THR A 107 11.80 -18.62 -7.07
CA THR A 107 12.20 -17.83 -5.90
C THR A 107 13.70 -17.53 -5.89
N GLN A 108 14.55 -18.52 -6.19
CA GLN A 108 16.01 -18.31 -6.29
C GLN A 108 16.39 -17.35 -7.42
N ARG A 109 15.69 -17.41 -8.57
CA ARG A 109 15.88 -16.45 -9.67
C ARG A 109 15.45 -15.04 -9.27
N LEU A 110 14.33 -14.90 -8.57
CA LEU A 110 13.87 -13.62 -8.04
C LEU A 110 14.89 -13.03 -7.07
N LEU A 111 15.36 -13.79 -6.08
CA LEU A 111 16.36 -13.34 -5.12
C LEU A 111 17.64 -12.85 -5.80
N ARG A 112 18.14 -13.59 -6.80
CA ARG A 112 19.31 -13.19 -7.60
C ARG A 112 19.06 -11.88 -8.35
N LYS A 113 17.85 -11.66 -8.87
CA LYS A 113 17.47 -10.39 -9.53
C LYS A 113 17.42 -9.24 -8.52
N LEU A 114 16.82 -9.45 -7.35
CA LEU A 114 16.71 -8.44 -6.29
C LEU A 114 18.09 -7.98 -5.80
N ARG A 115 19.01 -8.92 -5.53
CA ARG A 115 20.39 -8.63 -5.10
C ARG A 115 21.22 -7.85 -6.11
N LYS A 116 20.91 -7.98 -7.40
CA LYS A 116 21.63 -7.29 -8.49
C LYS A 116 20.96 -5.99 -8.93
N GLY A 117 19.70 -5.79 -8.55
CA GLY A 117 18.93 -4.63 -8.93
C GLY A 117 19.22 -3.44 -8.02
N ASP A 118 18.99 -2.24 -8.55
CA ASP A 118 19.05 -1.01 -7.77
C ASP A 118 17.67 -0.72 -7.17
N PHE A 119 17.30 -1.52 -6.17
CA PHE A 119 16.06 -1.37 -5.43
C PHE A 119 16.32 -0.72 -4.07
N ARG A 120 15.32 -0.01 -3.54
CA ARG A 120 15.38 0.45 -2.15
C ARG A 120 15.36 -0.77 -1.23
N VAL A 121 16.25 -0.77 -0.24
CA VAL A 121 16.39 -1.83 0.75
C VAL A 121 16.18 -1.25 2.15
N LYS A 122 15.47 -1.98 3.02
CA LYS A 122 15.35 -1.68 4.45
C LYS A 122 15.87 -2.86 5.27
N GLN A 123 16.61 -2.57 6.33
CA GLN A 123 16.99 -3.59 7.32
C GLN A 123 15.99 -3.52 8.47
N ILE A 124 15.45 -4.67 8.86
CA ILE A 124 14.54 -4.79 10.00
C ILE A 124 15.08 -5.85 10.97
N LYS A 125 14.67 -5.77 12.24
CA LYS A 125 14.91 -6.84 13.21
C LYS A 125 13.66 -7.70 13.33
N THR A 126 13.81 -8.99 13.11
CA THR A 126 12.78 -10.01 13.29
C THR A 126 13.32 -11.04 14.27
N ASP A 127 12.64 -11.25 15.41
CA ASP A 127 12.99 -12.26 16.42
C ASP A 127 14.47 -12.30 16.90
N GLY A 128 15.17 -11.17 16.79
CA GLY A 128 16.58 -11.00 17.19
C GLY A 128 17.57 -10.98 16.03
N ASP A 129 17.17 -11.48 14.86
CA ASP A 129 17.98 -11.51 13.64
C ASP A 129 17.65 -10.32 12.72
N LEU A 130 18.61 -9.97 11.86
CA LEU A 130 18.46 -8.90 10.87
C LEU A 130 17.95 -9.47 9.55
N ASP A 131 16.77 -9.02 9.13
CA ASP A 131 16.24 -9.31 7.78
C ASP A 131 16.36 -8.10 6.86
N THR A 132 16.55 -8.41 5.58
CA THR A 132 16.68 -7.46 4.48
C THR A 132 15.40 -7.44 3.66
N LEU A 133 14.67 -6.34 3.71
CA LEU A 133 13.49 -6.12 2.88
C LEU A 133 13.87 -5.41 1.57
N TYR A 134 13.53 -6.02 0.44
CA TYR A 134 13.62 -5.40 -0.88
C TYR A 134 12.29 -4.76 -1.26
N LEU A 135 12.30 -3.44 -1.53
CA LEU A 135 11.13 -2.67 -1.88
C LEU A 135 11.12 -2.42 -3.40
N VAL A 136 10.36 -3.23 -4.12
CA VAL A 136 10.27 -3.18 -5.59
C VAL A 136 9.09 -2.30 -6.00
N PRO A 137 9.30 -1.19 -6.73
CA PRO A 137 8.20 -0.36 -7.24
C PRO A 137 7.31 -1.16 -8.20
N GLN A 138 5.99 -1.05 -8.04
CA GLN A 138 4.99 -1.72 -8.87
C GLN A 138 3.98 -0.74 -9.49
N GLY A 139 4.15 0.55 -9.20
CA GLY A 139 3.28 1.61 -9.66
C GLY A 139 3.16 2.72 -8.61
N VAL A 140 1.99 3.34 -8.58
CA VAL A 140 1.64 4.39 -7.62
C VAL A 140 0.42 3.98 -6.81
N VAL A 141 0.34 4.52 -5.61
CA VAL A 141 -0.87 4.45 -4.77
C VAL A 141 -1.35 5.87 -4.51
N TRP A 142 -2.59 6.13 -4.86
CA TRP A 142 -3.27 7.39 -4.61
C TRP A 142 -4.07 7.26 -3.31
N LEU A 143 -3.80 8.17 -2.37
CA LEU A 143 -4.43 8.25 -1.07
C LEU A 143 -5.47 9.38 -1.11
N GLY A 144 -6.74 9.00 -1.20
CA GLY A 144 -7.86 9.93 -1.38
C GLY A 144 -8.63 10.16 -0.08
N GLU A 145 -8.85 11.42 0.26
CA GLU A 145 -9.67 11.81 1.41
C GLU A 145 -10.57 13.01 1.06
N LYS A 146 -11.74 13.09 1.67
CA LYS A 146 -12.65 14.24 1.56
C LYS A 146 -12.39 15.20 2.71
N THR A 147 -12.47 16.50 2.44
CA THR A 147 -12.41 17.54 3.49
C THR A 147 -13.63 17.39 4.40
N ARG A 148 -13.39 17.31 5.71
CA ARG A 148 -14.46 17.26 6.72
C ARG A 148 -15.28 18.55 6.64
N ARG A 149 -16.61 18.43 6.58
CA ARG A 149 -17.49 19.56 6.85
C ARG A 149 -17.57 19.68 8.36
N LEU A 150 -16.94 20.71 8.91
CA LEU A 150 -17.18 21.17 10.28
C LEU A 150 -18.61 21.66 10.42
#